data_AF-A0A1C6GGD3-F1
#
_entry.id   AF-A0A1C6GGD3-F1
#
_cell.length_a   1.000
_cell.length_b   1.000
_cell.length_c   1.000
_cell.angle_alpha   90.00
_cell.angle_beta   90.00
_cell.angle_gamma   90.00
#
_symmetry.space_group_name_H-M   'P 1'
#
loop_
_entity.id
_entity.type
_entity.pdbx_description
1 polymer ?
#
loop_
_entity_poly.entity_id
_entity_poly.type
_entity_poly.pdbx_seq_one_letter_code
_entity_poly.pdbx_strand_id
1 'polypeptide(L)'
;MADTKNELMNEEDQGMLITLEDENGQEVEFEFLDVIEFEGTEYIVLIENDEDADEVVILQINQIDEETEEYVSIDDEDTLNKVFELFKKKYEGDINFE
;
A
#
# COMPACT_ATOMS: atom_id res chain seq x y z
N MET A 1 -8.43 17.01 -14.58
CA MET A 1 -7.57 17.61 -13.55
C MET A 1 -7.25 16.45 -12.65
N ALA A 2 -6.11 15.81 -12.89
CA ALA A 2 -5.61 14.72 -12.06
C ALA A 2 -4.15 15.05 -11.83
N ASP A 3 -3.94 16.06 -11.01
CA ASP A 3 -2.66 16.24 -10.33
C ASP A 3 -2.71 15.26 -9.16
N THR A 4 -2.54 13.97 -9.43
CA THR A 4 -2.28 12.98 -8.37
C THR A 4 -0.87 13.28 -7.91
N LYS A 5 -0.79 14.26 -7.01
CA LYS A 5 0.44 14.70 -6.40
C LYS A 5 0.94 13.51 -5.60
N ASN A 6 1.97 12.88 -6.13
CA ASN A 6 2.75 11.83 -5.49
C ASN A 6 3.49 12.45 -4.29
N GLU A 7 2.74 12.90 -3.28
CA GLU A 7 3.28 13.32 -2.00
C GLU A 7 3.59 12.04 -1.25
N LEU A 8 4.89 11.74 -1.14
CA LEU A 8 5.49 10.72 -0.27
C LEU A 8 4.52 10.34 0.87
N MET A 9 3.83 9.22 0.71
CA MET A 9 2.84 8.76 1.68
C MET A 9 3.59 8.41 2.96
N ASN A 10 3.28 9.13 4.04
CA ASN A 10 3.93 8.94 5.33
C ASN A 10 2.98 8.23 6.31
N GLU A 11 3.50 7.87 7.49
CA GLU A 11 2.71 7.27 8.58
C GLU A 11 1.53 8.17 9.05
N GLU A 12 1.51 9.46 8.70
CA GLU A 12 0.39 10.36 9.00
C GLU A 12 -0.78 10.29 7.98
N ASP A 13 -0.58 9.64 6.83
CA ASP A 13 -1.59 9.47 5.79
C ASP A 13 -2.41 8.17 5.96
N GLN A 14 -2.27 7.45 7.08
CA GLN A 14 -3.10 6.27 7.38
C GLN A 14 -4.61 6.59 7.29
N GLY A 15 -5.33 5.82 6.48
CA GLY A 15 -6.74 6.06 6.15
C GLY A 15 -6.95 7.04 4.99
N MET A 16 -5.89 7.47 4.29
CA MET A 16 -6.00 8.25 3.06
C MET A 16 -6.53 7.39 1.92
N LEU A 17 -7.48 7.91 1.14
CA LEU A 17 -7.92 7.27 -0.09
C LEU A 17 -6.95 7.56 -1.23
N ILE A 18 -6.45 6.49 -1.83
CA ILE A 18 -5.56 6.47 -2.98
C ILE A 18 -6.33 5.92 -4.17
N THR A 19 -6.25 6.62 -5.29
CA THR A 19 -6.78 6.11 -6.56
C THR A 19 -5.63 5.60 -7.40
N LEU A 20 -5.64 4.30 -7.71
CA LEU A 20 -4.66 3.68 -8.60
C LEU A 20 -5.29 3.38 -9.96
N GLU A 21 -4.53 3.62 -11.02
CA GLU A 21 -4.93 3.25 -12.38
C GLU A 21 -4.31 1.88 -12.73
N ASP A 22 -5.16 0.89 -13.00
CA ASP A 22 -4.74 -0.44 -13.44
C ASP A 22 -4.28 -0.44 -14.92
N GLU A 23 -3.69 -1.54 -15.39
CA GLU A 23 -3.18 -1.69 -16.78
C GLU A 23 -4.24 -1.42 -17.87
N ASN A 24 -5.51 -1.50 -17.50
CA ASN A 24 -6.66 -1.26 -18.36
C ASN A 24 -7.10 0.21 -18.42
N GLY A 25 -6.42 1.12 -17.71
CA GLY A 25 -6.82 2.52 -17.54
C GLY A 25 -8.03 2.69 -16.62
N GLN A 26 -8.24 1.74 -15.71
CA GLN A 26 -9.35 1.75 -14.76
C GLN A 26 -8.86 2.29 -13.42
N GLU A 27 -9.49 3.35 -12.95
CA GLU A 27 -9.26 3.93 -11.62
C GLU A 27 -9.96 3.09 -10.56
N VAL A 28 -9.20 2.60 -9.58
CA VAL A 28 -9.68 1.85 -8.42
C VAL A 28 -9.28 2.60 -7.15
N GLU A 29 -10.22 2.73 -6.22
CA GLU A 29 -10.01 3.44 -4.95
C GLU A 29 -9.63 2.45 -3.84
N PHE A 30 -8.50 2.73 -3.21
CA PHE A 30 -7.94 1.99 -2.10
C PHE A 30 -7.77 2.92 -0.91
N GLU A 31 -7.83 2.36 0.29
CA GLU A 31 -7.43 3.03 1.52
C GLU A 31 -5.99 2.65 1.87
N PHE A 32 -5.18 3.67 2.13
CA PHE A 32 -3.80 3.53 2.58
C PHE A 32 -3.76 3.05 4.02
N LEU A 33 -3.11 1.89 4.24
CA LEU A 33 -2.93 1.37 5.59
C LEU A 33 -1.56 1.69 6.16
N ASP A 34 -0.48 1.36 5.46
CA ASP A 34 0.90 1.66 5.90
C ASP A 34 1.93 1.37 4.80
N VAL A 35 3.17 1.84 4.97
CA VAL A 35 4.35 1.40 4.20
C VAL A 35 5.30 0.63 5.10
N ILE A 36 5.74 -0.53 4.61
CA ILE A 36 6.68 -1.41 5.29
C ILE A 36 7.99 -1.45 4.50
N GLU A 37 9.09 -1.10 5.16
CA GLU A 37 10.43 -1.30 4.61
C GLU A 37 10.93 -2.71 4.97
N PHE A 38 11.24 -3.52 3.97
CA PHE A 38 11.82 -4.85 4.14
C PHE A 38 12.98 -5.08 3.16
N GLU A 39 14.13 -5.49 3.68
CA GLU A 39 15.38 -5.69 2.92
C GLU A 39 15.82 -4.49 2.06
N GLY A 40 15.50 -3.27 2.49
CA GLY A 40 15.81 -2.03 1.76
C GLY A 40 14.90 -1.77 0.55
N THR A 41 13.78 -2.47 0.50
CA THR A 41 12.68 -2.25 -0.46
C THR A 41 11.44 -1.81 0.30
N GLU A 42 10.69 -0.88 -0.25
CA GLU A 42 9.46 -0.35 0.35
C GLU A 42 8.25 -1.05 -0.23
N TYR A 43 7.30 -1.39 0.65
CA TYR A 43 6.08 -2.10 0.30
C TYR A 43 4.88 -1.35 0.87
N ILE A 44 3.96 -0.98 0.00
CA ILE A 44 2.71 -0.33 0.39
C ILE A 44 1.65 -1.38 0.70
N VAL A 45 0.93 -1.17 1.79
CA VAL A 45 -0.22 -1.98 2.19
C VAL A 45 -1.47 -1.15 2.02
N LEU A 46 -2.39 -1.68 1.21
CA LEU A 46 -3.63 -1.05 0.79
C LEU A 46 -4.80 -1.98 1.10
N ILE A 47 -6.00 -1.43 1.22
CA ILE A 47 -7.25 -2.20 1.26
C ILE A 47 -8.27 -1.55 0.34
N GLU A 48 -9.12 -2.32 -0.33
CA GLU A 48 -10.17 -1.74 -1.16
C GLU A 48 -11.08 -0.84 -0.30
N ASN A 49 -11.49 0.32 -0.83
CA ASN A 49 -12.43 1.20 -0.12
C ASN A 49 -13.87 0.68 -0.22
N ASP A 50 -14.10 -0.53 0.28
CA ASP A 50 -15.40 -1.20 0.29
C ASP A 50 -15.71 -1.75 1.69
N GLU A 51 -16.97 -1.70 2.11
CA GLU A 51 -17.38 -2.16 3.46
C GLU A 51 -17.23 -3.69 3.62
N ASP A 52 -17.15 -4.43 2.51
CA ASP A 52 -16.95 -5.88 2.47
C ASP A 52 -15.47 -6.26 2.15
N ALA A 53 -14.54 -5.30 2.15
CA ALA A 53 -13.14 -5.57 1.87
C ALA A 53 -12.43 -6.23 3.07
N ASP A 54 -12.19 -7.53 2.98
CA ASP A 54 -11.40 -8.30 3.95
C ASP A 54 -9.97 -8.61 3.44
N GLU A 55 -9.67 -8.25 2.19
CA GLU A 55 -8.40 -8.57 1.53
C GLU A 55 -7.52 -7.32 1.41
N VAL A 56 -6.32 -7.38 1.98
CA VAL A 56 -5.31 -6.34 1.81
C VAL A 56 -4.46 -6.63 0.58
N VAL A 57 -4.17 -5.59 -0.18
CA VAL A 57 -3.30 -5.61 -1.34
C VAL A 57 -1.93 -5.08 -0.93
N ILE A 58 -0.89 -5.85 -1.19
CA ILE A 58 0.50 -5.45 -0.90
C ILE A 58 1.23 -5.30 -2.22
N LEU A 59 1.75 -4.10 -2.47
CA LEU A 59 2.51 -3.78 -3.68
C LEU A 59 3.92 -3.31 -3.30
N GLN A 60 4.90 -3.67 -4.10
CA GLN A 60 6.26 -3.16 -4.00
C GLN A 60 6.33 -1.78 -4.64
N ILE A 61 6.91 -0.81 -3.93
CA ILE A 61 7.18 0.53 -4.45
C ILE A 61 8.54 0.49 -5.14
N ASN A 62 8.55 0.80 -6.44
CA ASN A 62 9.76 1.00 -7.22
C ASN A 62 9.88 2.47 -7.58
N GLN A 63 10.84 3.15 -6.97
CA GLN A 63 11.15 4.54 -7.33
C GLN A 63 11.84 4.55 -8.71
N ILE A 64 11.13 5.06 -9.72
CA ILE A 64 11.64 5.19 -11.09
C ILE A 64 12.44 6.49 -11.23
N ASP A 65 11.92 7.58 -10.68
CA ASP A 65 12.51 8.92 -10.69
C ASP A 65 12.18 9.68 -9.38
N GLU A 66 12.72 10.89 -9.20
CA GLU A 66 12.51 11.73 -7.99
C GLU A 66 11.03 12.06 -7.71
N GLU A 67 10.16 11.96 -8.72
CA GLU A 67 8.73 12.28 -8.63
C GLU A 67 7.83 11.12 -9.10
N THR A 68 8.40 9.98 -9.50
CA THR A 68 7.64 8.88 -10.12
C THR A 68 7.94 7.56 -9.44
N GLU A 69 6.88 6.95 -8.93
CA GLU A 69 6.89 5.64 -8.28
C GLU A 69 6.03 4.66 -9.09
N GLU A 70 6.48 3.42 -9.15
CA GLU A 70 5.80 2.31 -9.80
C GLU A 70 5.41 1.28 -8.74
N TYR A 71 4.15 0.86 -8.74
CA TYR A 71 3.62 -0.10 -7.78
C TYR A 71 3.49 -1.46 -8.45
N VAL A 72 4.23 -2.45 -7.96
CA VAL A 72 4.33 -3.77 -8.60
C VAL A 72 3.87 -4.87 -7.65
N SER A 73 3.00 -5.76 -8.13
CA SER A 73 2.56 -6.92 -7.34
C SER A 73 3.71 -7.88 -7.04
N ILE A 74 3.73 -8.41 -5.82
CA ILE A 74 4.76 -9.34 -5.36
C ILE A 74 4.29 -10.77 -5.65
N ASP A 75 5.03 -11.51 -6.48
CA ASP A 75 4.77 -12.94 -6.75
C ASP A 75 5.36 -13.86 -5.65
N ASP A 76 6.34 -13.34 -4.91
CA ASP A 76 7.04 -14.07 -3.85
C ASP A 76 6.20 -14.15 -2.55
N GLU A 77 5.58 -15.29 -2.32
CA GLU A 77 4.74 -15.53 -1.13
C GLU A 77 5.50 -15.40 0.19
N ASP A 78 6.79 -15.74 0.23
CA ASP A 78 7.62 -15.59 1.43
C ASP A 78 7.78 -14.10 1.80
N THR A 79 8.10 -13.25 0.82
CA THR A 79 8.21 -11.79 0.99
C THR A 79 6.88 -11.19 1.39
N LEU A 80 5.79 -11.55 0.70
CA LEU A 80 4.45 -11.06 1.00
C LEU A 80 4.04 -11.42 2.43
N ASN A 81 4.25 -12.67 2.85
CA ASN A 81 4.00 -13.09 4.23
C ASN A 81 4.88 -12.31 5.23
N LYS A 82 6.15 -12.07 4.93
CA LYS A 82 7.05 -11.31 5.81
C LYS A 82 6.61 -9.86 5.99
N VAL A 83 6.28 -9.19 4.89
CA VAL A 83 5.76 -7.82 4.90
C VAL A 83 4.44 -7.76 5.66
N PHE A 84 3.53 -8.71 5.42
CA PHE A 84 2.27 -8.80 6.13
C PHE A 84 2.43 -9.08 7.64
N GLU A 85 3.36 -9.95 8.04
CA GLU A 85 3.70 -10.16 9.45
C GLU A 85 4.27 -8.89 10.10
N LEU A 86 5.11 -8.14 9.39
CA LEU A 86 5.68 -6.87 9.86
C LEU A 86 4.59 -5.81 10.01
N PHE A 87 3.71 -5.69 9.01
CA PHE A 87 2.53 -4.84 9.05
C PHE A 87 1.66 -5.19 10.26
N LYS A 88 1.24 -6.45 10.40
CA LYS A 88 0.46 -6.91 11.56
C LYS A 88 1.12 -6.57 12.87
N LYS A 89 2.42 -6.80 13.01
CA LYS A 89 3.15 -6.49 14.24
C LYS A 89 3.20 -4.98 14.55
N LYS A 90 3.27 -4.14 13.53
CA LYS A 90 3.22 -2.68 13.65
C LYS A 90 1.80 -2.21 14.02
N TYR A 91 0.79 -2.80 13.38
CA TYR A 91 -0.64 -2.53 13.60
C TYR A 91 -1.20 -3.09 14.92
N GLU A 92 -0.73 -4.26 15.38
CA GLU A 92 -1.05 -4.89 16.68
C GLU A 92 -0.62 -4.02 17.87
N GLY A 93 0.28 -3.05 17.64
CA GLY A 93 0.67 -2.06 18.65
C GLY A 93 -0.40 -1.00 18.91
N ASP A 94 -1.26 -0.71 17.94
CA ASP A 94 -2.16 0.45 17.98
C ASP A 94 -3.66 0.13 17.82
N ILE A 95 -4.05 -1.05 17.31
CA ILE A 95 -5.47 -1.41 17.22
C ILE A 95 -5.84 -2.78 17.79
N ASN A 96 -6.90 -2.78 18.61
CA ASN A 96 -7.70 -3.97 18.88
C ASN A 96 -8.69 -4.09 17.71
N PHE A 97 -8.51 -5.08 16.83
CA PHE A 97 -9.62 -5.52 15.98
C PHE A 97 -10.66 -6.23 16.89
N GLU A 98 -11.85 -5.65 17.04
CA GLU A 98 -13.00 -6.28 17.71
C GLU A 98 -13.89 -7.01 16.70
#